data_AF-A0A5M8RUZ7-F1
#
_entry.id   AF-A0A5M8RUZ7-F1
#
_cell.length_a   1.000
_cell.length_b   1.000
_cell.length_c   1.000
_cell.angle_alpha   90.00
_cell.angle_beta   90.00
_cell.angle_gamma   90.00
#
_symmetry.space_group_name_H-M   'P 1'
#
loop_
_entity.id
_entity.type
_entity.pdbx_description
1 polymer ?
#
loop_
_entity_poly.entity_id
_entity_poly.type
_entity_poly.pdbx_seq_one_letter_code
_entity_poly.pdbx_strand_id
1 'polypeptide(L)' 'MFFKKMTKKEKENTEKAVKVGFVFYMLALSVSSIYSFFSESGFNISFMILIIGLIVFFISDFIFNKITNK' A
#
# COMPACT_ATOMS: atom_id res chain seq x y z
N MET A 1 -8.85 10.38 -23.48
CA MET A 1 -8.50 11.81 -23.33
C MET A 1 -7.02 11.93 -23.05
N PHE A 2 -6.34 12.63 -23.95
CA PHE A 2 -5.06 13.34 -23.83
C PHE A 2 -4.20 13.02 -22.60
N PHE A 3 -3.02 12.47 -22.87
CA PHE A 3 -1.83 12.57 -22.02
C PHE A 3 -1.47 14.06 -21.82
N LYS A 4 -2.28 14.76 -21.03
CA LYS A 4 -1.97 16.10 -20.57
C LYS A 4 -0.77 15.93 -19.65
N LYS A 5 0.37 16.54 -20.01
CA LYS A 5 1.55 16.57 -19.13
C LYS A 5 1.08 17.09 -17.77
N MET A 6 1.09 16.21 -16.77
CA MET A 6 0.73 16.54 -15.41
C MET A 6 1.56 17.74 -14.97
N THR A 7 0.90 18.82 -14.57
CA THR A 7 1.62 19.96 -14.01
C THR A 7 2.32 19.55 -12.72
N LYS A 8 3.44 20.18 -12.35
CA LYS A 8 4.20 19.82 -11.14
C LYS A 8 3.30 19.72 -9.89
N LYS A 9 2.33 20.64 -9.76
CA LYS A 9 1.35 20.67 -8.67
C LYS A 9 0.36 19.49 -8.70
N GLU A 10 -0.11 19.09 -9.89
CA GLU A 10 -0.97 17.91 -10.01
C GLU A 10 -0.20 16.63 -9.64
N LYS A 11 1.08 16.54 -10.04
CA LYS A 11 1.92 15.39 -9.69
C LYS A 11 2.13 15.27 -8.18
N GLU A 12 2.42 16.38 -7.48
CA GLU A 12 2.57 16.40 -6.02
C GLU A 12 1.26 16.05 -5.29
N ASN A 13 0.12 16.57 -5.78
CA ASN A 13 -1.18 16.26 -5.20
C ASN A 13 -1.58 14.80 -5.44
N THR A 14 -1.26 14.26 -6.62
CA THR A 14 -1.47 12.83 -6.90
C THR A 14 -0.57 11.96 -6.04
N GLU A 15 0.69 12.30 -5.82
CA GLU A 15 1.56 11.55 -4.90
C GLU A 15 1.01 11.54 -3.47
N LYS A 16 0.50 12.68 -2.97
CA LYS A 16 -0.16 12.75 -1.66
C LYS A 16 -1.44 11.90 -1.62
N ALA A 17 -2.28 12.00 -2.65
CA ALA A 17 -3.51 11.23 -2.75
C ALA A 17 -3.23 9.71 -2.86
N VAL A 18 -2.19 9.31 -3.57
CA VAL A 18 -1.75 7.92 -3.68
C VAL A 18 -1.27 7.41 -2.32
N LYS A 19 -0.49 8.19 -1.57
CA LYS A 19 -0.09 7.79 -0.21
C LYS A 19 -1.30 7.59 0.71
N VAL A 20 -2.23 8.55 0.72
CA VAL A 20 -3.43 8.45 1.57
C VAL A 20 -4.34 7.30 1.14
N GLY A 21 -4.57 7.15 -0.16
CA GLY A 21 -5.36 6.06 -0.73
C GLY A 21 -4.73 4.70 -0.47
N PHE A 22 -3.41 4.59 -0.56
CA PHE A 22 -2.68 3.37 -0.24
C PHE A 22 -2.85 2.98 1.23
N VAL A 23 -2.70 3.93 2.17
CA VAL A 23 -2.91 3.68 3.60
C VAL A 23 -4.36 3.24 3.88
N PHE A 24 -5.35 3.92 3.31
CA PHE A 24 -6.75 3.53 3.44
C PHE A 24 -7.00 2.11 2.92
N TYR A 25 -6.49 1.79 1.73
CA TYR A 25 -6.68 0.49 1.10
C TYR A 25 -5.98 -0.62 1.90
N MET A 26 -4.80 -0.33 2.47
CA MET A 26 -4.08 -1.24 3.34
C MET A 26 -4.87 -1.56 4.62
N LEU A 27 -5.49 -0.55 5.24
CA LEU A 27 -6.35 -0.73 6.41
C LEU A 27 -7.63 -1.50 6.06
N ALA A 28 -8.29 -1.16 4.95
CA ALA A 28 -9.51 -1.82 4.50
C ALA A 28 -9.26 -3.31 4.19
N LEU A 29 -8.18 -3.62 3.48
CA LEU A 29 -7.75 -5.00 3.23
C LEU A 29 -7.38 -5.72 4.52
N SER A 30 -6.78 -5.03 5.49
CA SER A 30 -6.44 -5.61 6.80
C SER A 30 -7.68 -6.03 7.57
N VAL A 31 -8.65 -5.15 7.71
CA VAL A 31 -9.92 -5.46 8.38
C VAL A 31 -10.65 -6.60 7.67
N SER A 32 -10.72 -6.55 6.34
CA SER A 32 -11.35 -7.60 5.53
C SER A 32 -10.67 -8.96 5.69
N SER A 33 -9.33 -8.98 5.68
CA SER A 33 -8.55 -10.22 5.84
C SER A 33 -8.66 -10.80 7.25
N ILE A 34 -8.70 -9.95 8.28
CA ILE A 34 -8.92 -10.37 9.67
C ILE A 34 -10.32 -10.98 9.81
N TYR A 35 -11.35 -10.33 9.28
CA TYR A 35 -12.71 -10.85 9.28
C TYR A 35 -12.81 -12.21 8.58
N SER A 36 -12.16 -12.33 7.42
CA SER A 36 -12.11 -13.57 6.66
C SER A 36 -11.34 -14.68 7.41
N PHE A 37 -10.23 -14.34 8.09
CA PHE A 37 -9.45 -15.28 8.91
C PHE A 37 -10.23 -15.84 10.09
N PHE A 38 -11.09 -15.03 10.73
CA PHE A 38 -11.95 -15.50 11.82
C PHE A 38 -13.22 -16.22 11.34
N SER A 39 -13.72 -15.91 10.14
CA SER A 39 -14.93 -16.54 9.58
C SER A 39 -14.65 -17.86 8.85
N GLU A 40 -13.53 -17.95 8.12
CA GLU A 40 -13.11 -19.19 7.46
C GLU A 40 -12.04 -19.88 8.31
N SER A 41 -12.38 -21.02 8.90
CA SER A 41 -11.48 -21.92 9.64
C SER A 41 -10.48 -22.66 8.73
N GLY A 42 -9.99 -21.97 7.70
CA GLY A 42 -9.07 -22.48 6.69
C GLY A 42 -8.00 -21.45 6.31
N PHE A 43 -6.92 -21.94 5.70
CA PHE A 43 -5.72 -21.16 5.35
C PHE A 43 -6.07 -19.94 4.47
N ASN A 44 -6.12 -18.76 5.07
CA ASN A 44 -6.64 -17.56 4.40
C ASN A 44 -5.56 -16.89 3.54
N ILE A 45 -5.59 -17.14 2.24
CA ILE A 45 -4.63 -16.63 1.25
C ILE A 45 -4.58 -15.09 1.26
N SER A 46 -5.70 -14.41 1.53
CA SER A 46 -5.74 -12.95 1.65
C SER A 46 -4.91 -12.42 2.82
N PHE A 47 -4.91 -13.12 3.95
CA PHE A 47 -4.06 -12.77 5.09
C PHE A 47 -2.57 -12.95 4.76
N MET A 48 -2.20 -14.01 4.03
CA MET A 48 -0.82 -14.24 3.60
C MET A 48 -0.32 -13.15 2.64
N ILE A 49 -1.16 -12.75 1.66
CA ILE A 49 -0.85 -11.65 0.73
C ILE A 49 -0.62 -10.34 1.51
N LEU A 50 -1.42 -10.09 2.55
CA LEU A 50 -1.28 -8.90 3.38
C LEU A 50 0.05 -8.87 4.13
N ILE A 51 0.43 -9.98 4.77
CA ILE A 51 1.71 -10.08 5.49
C ILE A 51 2.89 -9.88 4.53
N ILE A 52 2.84 -10.50 3.34
CA ILE A 52 3.87 -10.32 2.31
C ILE A 52 3.91 -8.86 1.84
N GLY A 53 2.75 -8.23 1.63
CA GLY A 53 2.65 -6.81 1.27
C GLY A 53 3.26 -5.88 2.31
N LEU A 54 3.05 -6.15 3.60
CA LEU A 54 3.69 -5.41 4.69
C LEU A 54 5.21 -5.58 4.67
N ILE A 55 5.69 -6.82 4.52
CA ILE A 55 7.14 -7.11 4.46
C ILE A 55 7.78 -6.36 3.30
N VAL A 56 7.17 -6.39 2.10
CA VAL A 56 7.67 -5.66 0.93
C VAL A 56 7.64 -4.15 1.16
N PHE A 57 6.60 -3.62 1.80
CA PHE A 57 6.52 -2.20 2.16
C PHE A 57 7.65 -1.80 3.12
N PHE A 58 7.86 -2.55 4.21
CA PHE A 58 8.93 -2.29 5.17
C PHE A 58 10.33 -2.44 4.56
N ILE A 59 10.55 -3.43 3.71
CA ILE A 59 11.81 -3.59 2.98
C ILE A 59 12.03 -2.41 2.04
N SER A 60 11.00 -1.98 1.32
CA SER A 60 11.07 -0.84 0.42
C SER A 60 11.36 0.45 1.19
N ASP A 61 10.64 0.70 2.28
CA ASP A 61 10.87 1.84 3.17
C ASP A 61 12.30 1.85 3.71
N PHE A 62 12.80 0.70 4.17
CA PHE A 62 14.17 0.55 4.63
C PHE A 62 15.20 0.84 3.52
N ILE A 63 14.98 0.34 2.31
CA ILE A 63 15.86 0.58 1.15
C ILE A 63 15.83 2.06 0.76
N PHE A 64 14.64 2.66 0.60
CA PHE A 64 14.51 4.07 0.21
C PHE A 64 15.04 5.02 1.28
N ASN A 65 14.77 4.76 2.56
CA ASN A 65 15.28 5.56 3.67
C ASN A 65 16.81 5.46 3.79
N LYS A 66 17.39 4.30 3.46
CA LYS A 66 18.86 4.13 3.37
C LYS A 66 19.48 4.82 2.15
N ILE A 67 18.75 4.90 1.03
CA ILE A 67 19.20 5.59 -0.20
C ILE A 67 19.12 7.12 -0.06
N THR A 68 18.14 7.65 0.68
CA THR A 68 17.99 9.09 0.94
C THR A 68 19.05 9.64 1.91
N ASN A 69 19.78 8.78 2.62
CA ASN A 69 20.89 9.17 3.52
C ASN A 69 22.26 9.20 2.80
N LYS A 70 22.31 9.73 1.56
CA LYS A 70 23.56 9.99 0.84
C LYS A 70 23.55 11.36 0.16
#